data_AF-A0A0M0BT35-F1
#
_entry.id   AF-A0A0M0BT35-F1
#
_cell.length_a   1.000
_cell.length_b   1.000
_cell.length_c   1.000
_cell.angle_alpha   90.00
_cell.angle_beta   90.00
_cell.angle_gamma   90.00
#
_symmetry.space_group_name_H-M   'P 1'
#
loop_
_entity.id
_entity.type
_entity.pdbx_description
1 polymer ?
#
loop_
_entity_poly.entity_id
_entity_poly.type
_entity_poly.pdbx_seq_one_letter_code
_entity_poly.pdbx_strand_id
1 'polypeptide(L)'
;MNKKILVIVLALAMLALPIYAVSATKPYEVSGTIDSGITGPPSSREAGINTFMYFNTASEWIGDTTDDISGITVGTQTWIIHNNEKNPHVNIPDVELFFTTATVKGLTGTLKIRMRLLMANPALNPNLNFPVHGTWQIIDATGELEGLHGQGTWGGGWYAGTLHFAP
;
A
#
# COMPACT_ATOMS: atom_id res chain seq x y z
N MET A 1 -35.51 19.67 -39.12
CA MET A 1 -35.22 18.38 -38.47
C MET A 1 -35.97 18.35 -37.14
N ASN A 2 -36.86 17.37 -36.92
CA ASN A 2 -37.70 17.34 -35.72
C ASN A 2 -36.84 17.07 -34.48
N LYS A 3 -36.86 17.95 -33.46
CA LYS A 3 -36.07 17.80 -32.20
C LYS A 3 -36.23 16.42 -31.56
N LYS A 4 -37.38 15.76 -31.75
CA LYS A 4 -37.66 14.41 -31.26
C LYS A 4 -36.78 13.33 -31.90
N ILE A 5 -36.37 13.49 -33.16
CA ILE A 5 -35.53 12.51 -33.88
C ILE A 5 -34.08 12.57 -33.37
N LEU A 6 -33.57 13.77 -33.07
CA LEU A 6 -32.20 13.95 -32.57
C LEU A 6 -32.00 13.28 -31.20
N VAL A 7 -32.98 13.38 -30.30
CA VAL A 7 -32.92 12.79 -28.95
C VAL A 7 -32.89 11.25 -29.02
N ILE A 8 -33.65 10.65 -29.93
CA ILE A 8 -33.70 9.20 -30.11
C ILE A 8 -32.37 8.67 -30.66
N VAL A 9 -31.76 9.37 -31.62
CA VAL A 9 -30.45 9.00 -32.18
C VAL A 9 -29.34 9.11 -31.14
N LEU A 10 -29.37 10.13 -30.28
CA LEU A 10 -28.39 10.28 -29.19
C LEU A 10 -28.51 9.15 -28.16
N ALA A 11 -29.73 8.78 -27.78
CA ALA A 11 -29.99 7.69 -26.84
C ALA A 11 -29.55 6.32 -27.40
N LEU A 12 -29.80 6.07 -28.69
CA LEU A 12 -29.32 4.86 -29.38
C LEU A 12 -27.80 4.82 -29.51
N ALA A 13 -27.15 5.97 -29.75
CA ALA A 13 -25.69 6.06 -29.81
C ALA A 13 -25.05 5.79 -28.43
N MET A 14 -25.67 6.25 -27.34
CA MET A 14 -25.22 5.95 -25.98
C MET A 14 -25.42 4.47 -25.59
N LEU A 15 -26.48 3.82 -26.08
CA LEU A 15 -26.72 2.38 -25.88
C LEU A 15 -25.81 1.50 -26.76
N ALA A 16 -25.32 2.05 -27.87
CA ALA A 16 -24.35 1.39 -28.76
C ALA A 16 -22.90 1.59 -28.32
N LEU A 17 -22.64 2.36 -27.25
CA LEU A 17 -21.32 2.38 -26.66
C LEU A 17 -21.03 0.98 -26.14
N PRO A 18 -19.92 0.34 -26.56
CA PRO A 18 -19.50 -0.92 -25.98
C PRO A 18 -19.30 -0.66 -24.49
N ILE A 19 -20.23 -1.16 -23.67
CA ILE A 19 -19.95 -1.42 -22.27
C ILE A 19 -18.94 -2.56 -22.35
N TYR A 20 -17.66 -2.22 -22.43
CA TYR A 20 -16.61 -3.21 -22.27
C TYR A 20 -16.88 -3.79 -20.89
N ALA A 21 -17.37 -5.04 -20.86
CA ALA A 21 -17.34 -5.83 -19.66
C ALA A 21 -15.86 -5.97 -19.34
N VAL A 22 -15.33 -5.07 -18.52
CA VAL A 22 -13.99 -5.19 -17.98
C VAL A 22 -14.08 -6.43 -17.11
N SER A 23 -13.69 -7.57 -17.67
CA SER A 23 -13.60 -8.77 -16.86
C SER A 23 -12.50 -8.50 -15.85
N ALA A 24 -12.81 -8.67 -14.56
CA ALA A 24 -11.79 -8.67 -13.52
C ALA A 24 -10.63 -9.52 -14.00
N THR A 25 -9.42 -8.97 -13.98
CA THR A 25 -8.25 -9.74 -14.39
C THR A 25 -7.98 -10.81 -13.35
N LYS A 26 -7.51 -11.99 -13.79
CA LYS A 26 -7.14 -13.05 -12.84
C LYS A 26 -6.04 -12.50 -11.91
N PRO A 27 -6.15 -12.71 -10.59
CA PRO A 27 -5.08 -12.35 -9.67
C PRO A 27 -3.74 -12.95 -10.09
N TYR A 28 -2.69 -12.15 -9.99
CA TYR A 28 -1.31 -12.54 -10.25
C TYR A 28 -0.44 -12.22 -9.04
N GLU A 29 0.60 -13.03 -8.84
CA GLU A 29 1.57 -12.85 -7.78
C GLU A 29 2.46 -11.64 -8.06
N VAL A 30 2.85 -10.94 -7.01
CA VAL A 30 3.83 -9.85 -7.05
C VAL A 30 4.82 -9.95 -5.91
N SER A 31 6.03 -9.45 -6.14
CA SER A 31 7.07 -9.35 -5.11
C SER A 31 8.08 -8.24 -5.40
N GLY A 32 8.83 -7.87 -4.37
CA GLY A 32 9.93 -6.93 -4.50
C GLY A 32 10.60 -6.58 -3.19
N THR A 33 11.54 -5.65 -3.26
CA THR A 33 12.27 -5.11 -2.11
C THR A 33 11.79 -3.71 -1.74
N ILE A 34 11.97 -3.34 -0.49
CA ILE A 34 11.65 -2.02 0.04
C ILE A 34 12.86 -1.49 0.80
N ASP A 35 13.32 -0.31 0.41
CA ASP A 35 14.25 0.49 1.22
C ASP A 35 13.46 1.55 1.99
N SER A 36 13.57 1.54 3.32
CA SER A 36 12.78 2.39 4.21
C SER A 36 13.67 3.33 5.02
N GLY A 37 13.35 4.62 4.95
CA GLY A 37 13.99 5.67 5.75
C GLY A 37 12.99 6.44 6.62
N ILE A 38 13.46 6.89 7.79
CA ILE A 38 12.74 7.86 8.62
C ILE A 38 12.99 9.25 8.05
N THR A 39 11.94 10.05 7.92
CA THR A 39 12.02 11.44 7.49
C THR A 39 11.70 12.39 8.65
N GLY A 40 12.66 13.23 8.99
CA GLY A 40 12.54 14.19 10.10
C GLY A 40 12.79 13.59 11.49
N PRO A 41 12.80 14.44 12.54
CA PRO A 41 13.07 13.99 13.90
C PRO A 41 11.85 13.19 14.45
N PRO A 42 12.06 12.01 15.04
CA PRO A 42 10.99 11.31 15.73
C PRO A 42 10.57 12.07 17.00
N SER A 43 9.32 11.92 17.38
CA SER A 43 8.80 12.37 18.68
C SER A 43 8.26 11.18 19.48
N SER A 44 8.15 11.33 20.79
CA SER A 44 7.62 10.26 21.64
C SER A 44 6.74 10.77 22.77
N ARG A 45 5.88 9.89 23.27
CA ARG A 45 5.04 10.09 24.45
C ARG A 45 4.92 8.79 25.22
N GLU A 46 5.06 8.85 26.52
CA GLU A 46 4.78 7.71 27.40
C GLU A 46 3.32 7.72 27.85
N ALA A 47 2.70 6.54 27.94
CA ALA A 47 1.40 6.37 28.57
C ALA A 47 1.37 5.05 29.34
N GLY A 48 1.45 5.17 30.68
CA GLY A 48 1.64 4.01 31.55
C GLY A 48 2.97 3.32 31.26
N ILE A 49 2.91 2.03 30.96
CA ILE A 49 4.06 1.18 30.67
C ILE A 49 4.47 1.14 29.19
N ASN A 50 3.73 1.85 28.33
CA ASN A 50 3.94 1.85 26.89
C ASN A 50 4.59 3.16 26.44
N THR A 51 5.45 3.07 25.44
CA THR A 51 6.01 4.23 24.75
C THR A 51 5.41 4.31 23.35
N PHE A 52 4.89 5.48 22.99
CA PHE A 52 4.41 5.79 21.65
C PHE A 52 5.49 6.60 20.95
N MET A 53 5.99 6.13 19.80
CA MET A 53 6.86 6.92 18.93
C MET A 53 6.13 7.30 17.66
N TYR A 54 6.32 8.55 17.23
CA TYR A 54 5.68 9.11 16.05
C TYR A 54 6.76 9.65 15.12
N PHE A 55 6.72 9.26 13.85
CA PHE A 55 7.64 9.77 12.84
C PHE A 55 7.08 9.57 11.44
N ASN A 56 7.64 10.32 10.50
CA ASN A 56 7.33 10.15 9.09
C ASN A 56 8.33 9.18 8.47
N THR A 57 7.89 8.49 7.42
CA THR A 57 8.73 7.58 6.66
C THR A 57 8.63 7.90 5.17
N ALA A 58 9.74 7.74 4.47
CA ALA A 58 9.75 7.58 3.03
C ALA A 58 10.28 6.18 2.72
N SER A 59 9.72 5.50 1.74
CA SER A 59 10.22 4.19 1.34
C SER A 59 10.16 4.01 -0.16
N GLU A 60 11.24 3.50 -0.74
CA GLU A 60 11.33 3.12 -2.13
C GLU A 60 10.93 1.65 -2.27
N TRP A 61 9.91 1.39 -3.08
CA TRP A 61 9.45 0.06 -3.44
C TRP A 61 10.04 -0.27 -4.82
N ILE A 62 10.71 -1.41 -4.92
CA ILE A 62 11.37 -1.88 -6.13
C ILE A 62 10.81 -3.27 -6.43
N GLY A 63 10.00 -3.36 -7.48
CA GLY A 63 9.48 -4.64 -7.97
C GLY A 63 10.57 -5.56 -8.52
N ASP A 64 10.42 -6.87 -8.32
CA ASP A 64 11.35 -7.86 -8.89
C ASP A 64 11.23 -7.92 -10.43
N THR A 65 10.05 -7.59 -10.95
CA THR A 65 9.72 -7.51 -12.36
C THR A 65 9.00 -6.21 -12.70
N THR A 66 8.84 -5.92 -13.99
CA THR A 66 8.10 -4.74 -14.47
C THR A 66 6.59 -4.79 -14.19
N ASP A 67 6.09 -5.97 -13.82
CA ASP A 67 4.68 -6.18 -13.49
C ASP A 67 4.37 -5.92 -12.01
N ASP A 68 5.40 -5.81 -11.17
CA ASP A 68 5.31 -5.60 -9.73
C ASP A 68 5.18 -4.11 -9.35
N ILE A 69 4.94 -3.84 -8.07
CA ILE A 69 4.78 -2.48 -7.55
C ILE A 69 6.15 -1.81 -7.44
N SER A 70 6.31 -0.69 -8.15
CA SER A 70 7.49 0.17 -7.99
C SER A 70 7.08 1.62 -7.73
N GLY A 71 7.87 2.34 -6.93
CA GLY A 71 7.65 3.76 -6.68
C GLY A 71 8.09 4.20 -5.29
N ILE A 72 7.88 5.48 -4.99
CA ILE A 72 8.24 6.05 -3.68
C ILE A 72 6.97 6.32 -2.89
N THR A 73 6.98 5.85 -1.64
CA THR A 73 5.94 6.11 -0.65
C THR A 73 6.37 7.15 0.36
N VAL A 74 5.39 7.88 0.87
CA VAL A 74 5.50 8.67 2.10
C VAL A 74 4.35 8.31 3.04
N GLY A 75 4.60 8.38 4.34
CA GLY A 75 3.56 8.13 5.34
C GLY A 75 3.98 8.53 6.74
N THR A 76 3.02 8.50 7.66
CA THR A 76 3.25 8.70 9.08
C THR A 76 3.04 7.38 9.81
N GLN A 77 3.94 7.04 10.72
CA GLN A 77 3.87 5.84 11.52
C GLN A 77 3.74 6.17 13.00
N THR A 78 2.96 5.34 13.71
CA THR A 78 2.94 5.32 15.16
C THR A 78 3.40 3.95 15.63
N TRP A 79 4.51 3.91 16.36
CA TRP A 79 5.03 2.69 16.97
C TRP A 79 4.60 2.65 18.42
N ILE A 80 3.91 1.57 18.80
CA ILE A 80 3.49 1.30 20.17
C ILE A 80 4.44 0.27 20.75
N ILE A 81 5.35 0.72 21.60
CA ILE A 81 6.35 -0.12 22.25
C ILE A 81 5.79 -0.61 23.58
N HIS A 82 5.64 -1.93 23.69
CA HIS A 82 5.17 -2.61 24.89
C HIS A 82 6.39 -3.08 25.71
N ASN A 83 6.77 -2.30 26.72
CA ASN A 83 8.02 -2.50 27.48
C ASN A 83 7.93 -3.46 28.68
N ASN A 84 6.72 -3.81 29.12
CA ASN A 84 6.52 -4.53 30.40
C ASN A 84 6.03 -5.99 30.22
N GLU A 85 6.25 -6.56 29.05
CA GLU A 85 5.93 -7.96 28.80
C GLU A 85 7.18 -8.83 28.96
N LYS A 86 6.98 -10.09 29.35
CA LYS A 86 8.03 -11.13 29.27
C LYS A 86 8.65 -11.20 27.87
N ASN A 87 7.90 -10.73 26.85
CA ASN A 87 8.29 -10.58 25.46
C ASN A 87 7.98 -9.14 25.01
N PRO A 88 8.91 -8.18 25.13
CA PRO A 88 8.68 -6.84 24.61
C PRO A 88 8.41 -6.91 23.11
N HIS A 89 7.54 -6.04 22.59
CA HIS A 89 7.21 -6.01 21.17
C HIS A 89 6.76 -4.61 20.76
N VAL A 90 6.77 -4.35 19.45
CA VAL A 90 6.28 -3.11 18.87
C VAL A 90 5.11 -3.42 17.94
N ASN A 91 3.96 -2.84 18.24
CA ASN A 91 2.81 -2.82 17.34
C ASN A 91 2.84 -1.55 16.52
N ILE A 92 2.65 -1.68 15.20
CA ILE A 92 2.60 -0.55 14.28
C ILE A 92 1.27 -0.64 13.52
N PRO A 93 0.17 -0.21 14.14
CA PRO A 93 -1.16 -0.34 13.56
C PRO A 93 -1.39 0.69 12.45
N ASP A 94 -2.11 0.24 11.41
CA ASP A 94 -2.73 1.08 10.37
C ASP A 94 -1.84 2.20 9.80
N VAL A 95 -0.65 1.82 9.30
CA VAL A 95 0.22 2.74 8.56
C VAL A 95 -0.38 2.96 7.18
N GLU A 96 -0.68 4.20 6.83
CA GLU A 96 -1.05 4.56 5.46
C GLU A 96 0.16 5.12 4.73
N LEU A 97 0.54 4.45 3.65
CA LEU A 97 1.58 4.85 2.73
C LEU A 97 0.95 5.37 1.45
N PHE A 98 1.43 6.51 0.98
CA PHE A 98 0.98 7.13 -0.26
C PHE A 98 2.09 7.18 -1.28
N PHE A 99 1.84 6.58 -2.45
CA PHE A 99 2.65 6.75 -3.64
C PHE A 99 2.16 7.99 -4.39
N THR A 100 3.00 9.00 -4.52
CA THR A 100 2.74 10.12 -5.46
C THR A 100 2.82 9.65 -6.90
N THR A 101 3.63 8.63 -7.16
CA THR A 101 3.72 7.93 -8.44
C THR A 101 4.09 6.48 -8.15
N ALA A 102 3.24 5.57 -8.61
CA ALA A 102 3.48 4.14 -8.62
C ALA A 102 3.42 3.61 -10.06
N THR A 103 4.23 2.59 -10.33
CA THR A 103 4.20 1.82 -11.58
C THR A 103 3.85 0.38 -11.27
N VAL A 104 2.89 -0.18 -12.01
CA VAL A 104 2.47 -1.59 -11.95
C VAL A 104 2.14 -2.04 -13.37
N LYS A 105 2.76 -3.11 -13.87
CA LYS A 105 2.60 -3.57 -15.27
C LYS A 105 2.83 -2.49 -16.32
N GLY A 106 3.78 -1.59 -16.06
CA GLY A 106 4.05 -0.42 -16.90
C GLY A 106 3.00 0.69 -16.88
N LEU A 107 1.87 0.51 -16.17
CA LEU A 107 0.86 1.54 -15.97
C LEU A 107 1.27 2.45 -14.82
N THR A 108 0.98 3.75 -14.95
CA THR A 108 1.40 4.76 -13.96
C THR A 108 0.22 5.49 -13.34
N GLY A 109 0.25 5.65 -12.02
CA GLY A 109 -0.82 6.29 -11.26
C GLY A 109 -0.42 6.65 -9.85
N THR A 110 -1.41 7.00 -9.02
CA THR A 110 -1.20 7.12 -7.57
C THR A 110 -1.78 5.90 -6.86
N LEU A 111 -1.22 5.58 -5.70
CA LEU A 111 -1.58 4.38 -4.94
C LEU A 111 -1.56 4.70 -3.44
N LYS A 112 -2.55 4.22 -2.69
CA LYS A 112 -2.51 4.19 -1.23
C LYS A 112 -2.51 2.76 -0.74
N ILE A 113 -1.58 2.46 0.16
CA ILE A 113 -1.46 1.17 0.82
C ILE A 113 -1.67 1.36 2.31
N ARG A 114 -2.47 0.49 2.92
CA ARG A 114 -2.52 0.32 4.37
C ARG A 114 -1.66 -0.85 4.79
N MET A 115 -0.79 -0.64 5.77
CA MET A 115 0.02 -1.70 6.38
C MET A 115 -0.34 -1.89 7.85
N ARG A 116 -0.17 -3.12 8.33
CA ARG A 116 -0.23 -3.48 9.75
C ARG A 116 0.99 -4.30 10.08
N LEU A 117 1.84 -3.79 10.96
CA LEU A 117 3.15 -4.38 11.22
C LEU A 117 3.29 -4.77 12.70
N LEU A 118 4.06 -5.82 12.92
CA LEU A 118 4.48 -6.33 14.21
C LEU A 118 6.01 -6.49 14.20
N MET A 119 6.65 -6.01 15.26
CA MET A 119 8.06 -6.27 15.54
C MET A 119 8.16 -7.01 16.86
N ALA A 120 8.71 -8.22 16.83
CA ALA A 120 9.00 -8.94 18.05
C ALA A 120 10.33 -8.47 18.66
N ASN A 121 10.33 -8.18 19.97
CA ASN A 121 11.50 -8.08 20.83
C ASN A 121 12.55 -7.01 20.46
N PRO A 122 12.24 -5.71 20.61
CA PRO A 122 13.17 -4.62 20.33
C PRO A 122 14.36 -4.53 21.32
N ALA A 123 14.30 -5.20 22.48
CA ALA A 123 15.18 -4.93 23.62
C ALA A 123 16.34 -5.92 23.83
N LEU A 124 16.48 -6.98 23.03
CA LEU A 124 17.42 -8.08 23.36
C LEU A 124 18.65 -8.24 22.45
N ASN A 125 18.81 -7.51 21.34
CA ASN A 125 20.10 -7.47 20.62
C ASN A 125 20.16 -6.41 19.51
N PRO A 126 20.95 -5.32 19.60
CA PRO A 126 21.11 -4.36 18.50
C PRO A 126 21.79 -4.94 17.25
N ASN A 127 22.32 -6.18 17.31
CA ASN A 127 22.96 -6.87 16.18
C ASN A 127 22.03 -7.86 15.43
N LEU A 128 20.74 -7.94 15.78
CA LEU A 128 19.80 -8.77 15.04
C LEU A 128 19.01 -7.89 14.09
N ASN A 129 19.12 -8.17 12.79
CA ASN A 129 18.16 -7.76 11.77
C ASN A 129 16.77 -8.26 12.20
N PHE A 130 16.01 -7.46 12.97
CA PHE A 130 14.69 -7.86 13.41
C PHE A 130 13.73 -7.79 12.23
N PRO A 131 13.10 -8.90 11.82
CA PRO A 131 12.14 -8.88 10.75
C PRO A 131 10.85 -8.28 11.33
N VAL A 132 10.73 -6.97 11.26
CA VAL A 132 9.41 -6.34 11.26
C VAL A 132 8.64 -7.02 10.13
N HIS A 133 7.47 -7.55 10.44
CA HIS A 133 6.65 -8.27 9.49
C HIS A 133 5.21 -7.81 9.60
N GLY A 134 4.44 -8.00 8.55
CA GLY A 134 3.08 -7.49 8.53
C GLY A 134 2.33 -7.82 7.26
N THR A 135 1.16 -7.20 7.14
CA THR A 135 0.34 -7.26 5.94
C THR A 135 0.25 -5.90 5.30
N TRP A 136 0.07 -5.87 3.99
CA TRP A 136 -0.26 -4.67 3.23
C TRP A 136 -1.52 -4.89 2.41
N GLN A 137 -2.25 -3.81 2.12
CA GLN A 137 -3.45 -3.82 1.29
C GLN A 137 -3.57 -2.52 0.52
N ILE A 138 -3.87 -2.58 -0.78
CA ILE A 138 -4.23 -1.42 -1.59
C ILE A 138 -5.62 -0.95 -1.17
N ILE A 139 -5.73 0.31 -0.76
CA ILE A 139 -7.00 0.92 -0.32
C ILE A 139 -7.53 1.97 -1.29
N ASP A 140 -6.69 2.48 -2.18
CA ASP A 140 -7.06 3.48 -3.20
C ASP A 140 -6.03 3.45 -4.33
N ALA A 141 -6.48 3.65 -5.56
CA ALA A 141 -5.63 3.71 -6.75
C ALA A 141 -6.27 4.62 -7.80
N THR A 142 -5.48 5.50 -8.42
CA THR A 142 -5.99 6.48 -9.39
C THR A 142 -5.07 6.60 -10.61
N GLY A 143 -5.55 7.25 -11.67
CA GLY A 143 -4.82 7.36 -12.94
C GLY A 143 -4.95 6.05 -13.74
N GLU A 144 -3.87 5.58 -14.34
CA GLU A 144 -3.89 4.31 -15.08
C GLU A 144 -3.98 3.08 -14.16
N LEU A 145 -3.88 3.29 -12.84
CA LEU A 145 -4.03 2.26 -11.81
C LEU A 145 -5.46 2.20 -11.23
N GLU A 146 -6.42 2.98 -11.76
CA GLU A 146 -7.80 2.92 -11.29
C GLU A 146 -8.36 1.49 -11.39
N GLY A 147 -9.02 1.04 -10.32
CA GLY A 147 -9.50 -0.34 -10.19
C GLY A 147 -8.44 -1.37 -9.79
N LEU A 148 -7.18 -0.97 -9.54
CA LEU A 148 -6.17 -1.86 -9.00
C LEU A 148 -6.49 -2.23 -7.55
N HIS A 149 -6.50 -3.52 -7.27
CA HIS A 149 -6.64 -4.10 -5.94
C HIS A 149 -5.49 -5.05 -5.65
N GLY A 150 -5.16 -5.18 -4.37
CA GLY A 150 -4.09 -6.06 -3.97
C GLY A 150 -3.90 -6.14 -2.47
N GLN A 151 -3.28 -7.22 -2.05
CA GLN A 151 -2.90 -7.44 -0.67
C GLN A 151 -1.76 -8.42 -0.59
N GLY A 152 -1.06 -8.43 0.54
CA GLY A 152 0.01 -9.37 0.74
C GLY A 152 0.67 -9.23 2.09
N THR A 153 1.87 -9.78 2.16
CA THR A 153 2.74 -9.75 3.32
C THR A 153 3.96 -8.88 3.06
N TRP A 154 4.50 -8.37 4.15
CA TRP A 154 5.72 -7.60 4.19
C TRP A 154 6.63 -8.15 5.28
N GLY A 155 7.94 -8.11 5.06
CA GLY A 155 8.91 -8.50 6.07
C GLY A 155 10.29 -7.96 5.77
N GLY A 156 11.01 -7.42 6.76
CA GLY A 156 12.47 -7.22 6.69
C GLY A 156 13.04 -6.66 5.38
N GLY A 157 12.38 -5.66 4.77
CA GLY A 157 12.83 -5.03 3.52
C GLY A 157 12.33 -5.70 2.23
N TRP A 158 11.34 -6.60 2.29
CA TRP A 158 10.68 -7.18 1.13
C TRP A 158 9.16 -7.15 1.26
N TYR A 159 8.47 -7.27 0.12
CA TYR A 159 7.03 -7.49 0.05
C TYR A 159 6.70 -8.61 -0.94
N ALA A 160 5.59 -9.30 -0.69
CA ALA A 160 4.99 -10.23 -1.63
C ALA A 160 3.47 -10.22 -1.49
N GLY A 161 2.73 -10.60 -2.52
CA GLY A 161 1.28 -10.70 -2.45
C GLY A 161 0.64 -10.93 -3.81
N THR A 162 -0.62 -10.55 -3.93
CA THR A 162 -1.40 -10.74 -5.16
C THR A 162 -2.06 -9.44 -5.59
N LEU A 163 -2.05 -9.14 -6.89
CA LEU A 163 -2.73 -8.00 -7.51
C LEU A 163 -3.79 -8.45 -8.52
N HIS A 164 -4.81 -7.62 -8.72
CA HIS A 164 -5.73 -7.71 -9.85
C HIS A 164 -6.39 -6.36 -10.12
N PHE A 165 -6.84 -6.16 -11.36
CA PHE A 165 -7.75 -5.05 -11.71
C PHE A 165 -9.19 -5.52 -11.62
N ALA A 166 -10.02 -4.75 -10.92
CA ALA A 166 -11.47 -4.90 -10.92
C ALA A 166 -12.08 -4.51 -12.27
N PRO A 167 -13.33 -4.95 -12.54
CA PRO A 167 -14.17 -4.45 -13.63
C PRO A 167 -14.36 -2.93 -13.60
#